data_AF-A0A7K4CY56-F1
#
_entry.id   AF-A0A7K4CY56-F1
#
_cell.length_a   1.000
_cell.length_b   1.000
_cell.length_c   1.000
_cell.angle_alpha   90.00
_cell.angle_beta   90.00
_cell.angle_gamma   90.00
#
_symmetry.space_group_name_H-M   'P 1'
#
loop_
_entity.id
_entity.type
_entity.pdbx_description
1 polymer ?
#
loop_
_entity_poly.entity_id
_entity_poly.type
_entity_poly.pdbx_seq_one_letter_code
_entity_poly.pdbx_strand_id
1 'polypeptide(L)'
;MKQINFRLTDAEYSRIDLVARSLDTTVPALLKDLGLKGISNVSVEIALNLYKGGKAGLKRAWMLSGLEFHEFLARLQERNIDPVIPDSLVDKMIENVEALTFEEMFPGKSKVELQKLVRSNEG
;
A
#
# COMPACT_ATOMS: atom_id res chain seq x y z
N MET A 1 19.86 12.65 -2.29
CA MET A 1 19.52 11.80 -3.46
C MET A 1 20.69 10.86 -3.76
N LYS A 2 20.43 9.67 -4.28
CA LYS A 2 21.47 8.69 -4.67
C LYS A 2 21.36 8.45 -6.18
N GLN A 3 22.50 8.38 -6.88
CA GLN A 3 22.56 8.11 -8.32
C GLN A 3 22.91 6.64 -8.56
N ILE A 4 22.25 6.02 -9.53
CA ILE A 4 22.53 4.66 -9.98
C ILE A 4 23.00 4.76 -11.45
N ASN A 5 24.13 4.13 -11.77
CA ASN A 5 24.68 4.12 -13.12
C ASN A 5 24.56 2.70 -13.70
N PHE A 6 24.05 2.60 -14.92
CA PHE A 6 23.94 1.35 -15.65
C PHE A 6 24.72 1.44 -16.96
N ARG A 7 25.23 0.29 -17.43
CA ARG A 7 25.77 0.16 -18.78
C ARG A 7 24.78 -0.67 -19.58
N LEU A 8 24.37 -0.15 -20.73
CA LEU A 8 23.49 -0.82 -21.68
C LEU A 8 24.27 -1.04 -22.96
N THR A 9 24.02 -2.15 -23.63
CA THR A 9 24.43 -2.34 -25.02
C THR A 9 23.68 -1.37 -25.94
N ASP A 10 24.23 -1.07 -27.10
CA ASP A 10 23.57 -0.19 -28.08
C ASP A 10 22.17 -0.72 -28.45
N ALA A 11 22.03 -2.03 -28.63
CA ALA A 11 20.75 -2.68 -28.94
C ALA A 11 19.73 -2.59 -27.80
N GLU A 12 20.15 -2.63 -26.54
CA GLU A 12 19.26 -2.38 -25.39
C GLU A 12 18.83 -0.93 -25.34
N TYR A 13 19.78 0.00 -25.48
CA TYR A 13 19.49 1.43 -25.44
C TYR A 13 18.52 1.84 -26.56
N SER A 14 18.76 1.42 -27.81
CA SER A 14 17.88 1.75 -28.93
C SER A 14 16.45 1.25 -28.75
N ARG A 15 16.26 0.05 -28.17
CA ARG A 15 14.93 -0.48 -27.86
C ARG A 15 14.23 0.36 -26.79
N ILE A 16 14.93 0.73 -25.73
CA ILE A 16 14.36 1.53 -24.63
C ILE A 16 14.05 2.95 -25.10
N ASP A 17 14.94 3.57 -25.89
CA ASP A 17 14.74 4.91 -26.46
C ASP A 17 13.50 4.96 -27.36
N LEU A 18 13.30 3.95 -28.21
CA LEU A 18 12.09 3.84 -29.04
C LEU A 18 10.81 3.82 -28.19
N VAL A 19 10.80 3.02 -27.12
CA VAL A 19 9.63 2.94 -26.21
C VAL A 19 9.42 4.25 -25.46
N ALA A 20 10.49 4.87 -24.95
CA ALA A 20 10.41 6.12 -24.21
C ALA A 20 9.83 7.25 -25.07
N ARG A 21 10.28 7.38 -26.32
CA ARG A 21 9.72 8.35 -27.28
C ARG A 21 8.25 8.07 -27.60
N SER A 22 7.88 6.80 -27.74
CA SER A 22 6.49 6.41 -28.02
C SER A 22 5.54 6.73 -26.86
N LEU A 23 6.07 6.83 -25.64
CA LEU A 23 5.33 7.17 -24.42
C LEU A 23 5.51 8.63 -23.97
N ASP A 24 6.10 9.49 -24.82
CA ASP A 24 6.42 10.88 -24.52
C ASP A 24 7.18 11.08 -23.20
N THR A 25 8.21 10.26 -22.99
CA THR A 25 9.03 10.27 -21.77
C THR A 25 10.52 10.11 -22.06
N THR A 26 11.35 10.25 -21.03
CA THR A 26 12.81 10.08 -21.13
C THR A 26 13.24 8.66 -20.74
N VAL A 27 14.31 8.16 -21.34
CA VAL A 27 14.89 6.85 -20.99
C VAL A 27 15.12 6.69 -19.47
N PRO A 28 15.72 7.67 -18.75
CA PRO A 28 15.89 7.54 -17.30
C PRO A 28 14.57 7.51 -16.53
N ALA A 29 13.57 8.29 -16.94
CA ALA A 29 12.26 8.29 -16.29
C ALA A 29 11.54 6.95 -16.46
N LEU A 30 11.54 6.41 -17.69
CA LEU A 30 10.98 5.10 -18.00
C LEU A 30 11.66 3.98 -17.20
N LEU A 31 13.00 3.94 -17.20
CA LEU A 31 13.75 2.93 -16.47
C LEU A 31 13.55 3.03 -14.95
N LYS A 32 13.44 4.24 -14.41
CA LYS A 32 13.11 4.45 -13.00
C LYS A 32 11.73 3.90 -12.67
N ASP A 33 10.70 4.23 -13.46
CA ASP A 33 9.34 3.77 -13.23
C ASP A 33 9.24 2.24 -13.29
N LEU A 34 9.79 1.63 -14.35
CA LEU A 34 9.82 0.18 -14.51
C LEU A 34 10.62 -0.51 -13.39
N GLY A 35 11.78 0.06 -13.04
CA GLY A 35 12.63 -0.45 -11.96
C GLY A 35 11.92 -0.42 -10.61
N LEU A 36 11.23 0.68 -10.28
CA LEU A 36 10.47 0.80 -9.04
C LEU A 36 9.26 -0.14 -9.01
N LYS A 37 8.55 -0.30 -10.13
CA LYS A 37 7.44 -1.28 -10.24
C LYS A 37 7.95 -2.72 -10.06
N GLY A 38 9.07 -3.06 -10.67
CA GLY A 38 9.70 -4.38 -10.50
C GLY A 38 10.13 -4.64 -9.06
N ILE A 39 10.79 -3.65 -8.43
CA ILE A 39 11.19 -3.72 -7.02
C ILE A 39 9.98 -3.88 -6.10
N SER A 40 8.89 -3.14 -6.34
CA SER A 40 7.68 -3.20 -5.53
C SER A 40 7.07 -4.60 -5.47
N ASN A 41 6.98 -5.30 -6.61
CA ASN A 41 6.47 -6.67 -6.63
C ASN A 41 7.39 -7.61 -5.83
N VAL A 42 8.70 -7.52 -6.04
CA VAL A 42 9.69 -8.36 -5.34
C VAL A 42 9.72 -8.05 -3.83
N SER A 43 9.61 -6.78 -3.44
CA SER A 43 9.62 -6.36 -2.04
C SER A 43 8.41 -6.88 -1.27
N VAL A 44 7.22 -6.89 -1.91
CA VAL A 44 6.01 -7.52 -1.37
C VAL A 44 6.22 -9.01 -1.15
N GLU A 45 6.75 -9.74 -2.14
CA GLU A 45 7.03 -11.18 -1.98
C GLU A 45 8.00 -11.46 -0.84
N ILE A 46 9.10 -10.71 -0.76
CA ILE A 46 10.10 -10.84 0.31
C ILE A 46 9.46 -10.56 1.66
N ALA A 47 8.70 -9.47 1.79
CA ALA A 47 8.02 -9.10 3.02
C ALA A 47 7.07 -10.20 3.52
N LEU A 48 6.24 -10.75 2.63
CA LEU A 48 5.27 -11.80 2.96
C LEU A 48 5.98 -13.10 3.35
N ASN A 49 7.05 -13.49 2.66
CA ASN A 49 7.84 -14.66 3.00
C ASN A 49 8.58 -14.51 4.35
N LEU A 50 9.11 -13.32 4.64
CA LEU A 50 9.74 -13.03 5.93
C LEU A 50 8.73 -13.06 7.08
N TYR A 51 7.52 -12.53 6.86
CA TYR A 51 6.44 -12.59 7.85
C TYR A 51 5.99 -14.03 8.11
N LYS A 52 5.64 -14.76 7.03
CA LYS A 52 5.21 -16.17 7.10
C LYS A 52 6.26 -17.06 7.77
N GLY A 53 7.54 -16.81 7.50
CA GLY A 53 8.66 -17.54 8.11
C GLY A 53 9.02 -17.10 9.53
N GLY A 54 8.28 -16.17 10.15
CA GLY A 54 8.56 -15.65 11.50
C GLY A 54 9.85 -14.82 11.61
N LYS A 55 10.47 -14.45 10.48
CA LYS A 55 11.75 -13.70 10.43
C LYS A 55 11.53 -12.19 10.56
N ALA A 56 10.31 -11.72 10.36
CA ALA A 56 9.92 -10.33 10.56
C ALA A 56 8.53 -10.26 11.21
N GLY A 57 8.36 -9.38 12.20
CA GLY A 57 7.02 -9.05 12.73
C GLY A 57 6.21 -8.21 11.74
N LEU A 58 4.90 -8.12 11.97
CA LEU A 58 3.92 -7.50 11.05
C LEU A 58 4.35 -6.10 10.57
N LYS A 59 4.71 -5.21 11.51
CA LYS A 59 5.15 -3.84 11.19
C LYS A 59 6.38 -3.83 10.28
N ARG A 60 7.36 -4.70 10.53
CA ARG A 60 8.60 -4.74 9.73
C ARG A 60 8.35 -5.29 8.34
N ALA A 61 7.53 -6.34 8.23
CA ALA A 61 7.14 -6.89 6.95
C ALA A 61 6.34 -5.87 6.12
N TRP A 62 5.37 -5.20 6.74
CA TRP A 62 4.62 -4.12 6.10
C TRP A 62 5.55 -3.02 5.53
N MET A 63 6.43 -2.46 6.35
CA MET A 63 7.35 -1.41 5.89
C MET A 63 8.28 -1.89 4.75
N LEU A 64 8.69 -3.15 4.76
CA LEU A 64 9.50 -3.72 3.69
C LEU A 64 8.72 -3.92 2.39
N SER A 65 7.41 -4.15 2.47
CA SER A 65 6.57 -4.34 1.29
C SER A 65 6.47 -3.06 0.43
N GLY A 66 6.51 -1.89 1.07
CA GLY A 66 6.30 -0.60 0.43
C GLY A 66 4.84 -0.31 0.08
N LEU A 67 3.90 -1.13 0.55
CA LEU A 67 2.46 -0.94 0.38
C LEU A 67 1.86 -0.08 1.49
N GLU A 68 0.67 0.46 1.24
CA GLU A 68 -0.17 0.95 2.32
C GLU A 68 -0.59 -0.20 3.24
N PHE A 69 -0.88 0.10 4.51
CA PHE A 69 -1.12 -0.97 5.49
C PHE A 69 -2.30 -1.87 5.11
N HIS A 70 -3.40 -1.28 4.63
CA HIS A 70 -4.58 -2.02 4.20
C HIS A 70 -4.32 -2.93 2.99
N GLU A 71 -3.51 -2.47 2.03
CA GLU A 71 -3.09 -3.29 0.88
C GLU A 71 -2.21 -4.45 1.33
N PHE A 72 -1.29 -4.22 2.27
CA PHE A 72 -0.45 -5.28 2.82
C PHE A 72 -1.27 -6.35 3.54
N LEU A 73 -2.29 -5.96 4.30
CA LEU A 73 -3.23 -6.90 4.93
C LEU A 73 -4.00 -7.70 3.89
N ALA A 74 -4.48 -7.07 2.82
CA ALA A 74 -5.15 -7.77 1.72
C ALA A 74 -4.24 -8.84 1.10
N ARG A 75 -2.94 -8.54 0.90
CA ARG A 75 -1.96 -9.51 0.40
C ARG A 75 -1.70 -10.68 1.35
N LEU A 76 -1.74 -10.45 2.65
CA LEU A 76 -1.65 -11.53 3.65
C LEU A 76 -2.87 -12.45 3.56
N GLN A 77 -4.06 -11.87 3.47
CA GLN A 77 -5.33 -12.59 3.35
C GLN A 77 -5.41 -13.40 2.05
N GLU A 78 -5.00 -12.84 0.90
CA GLU A 78 -4.89 -13.54 -0.39
C GLU A 78 -4.05 -14.83 -0.30
N ARG A 79 -3.12 -14.89 0.67
CA ARG A 79 -2.22 -16.03 0.90
C ARG A 79 -2.63 -16.90 2.08
N ASN A 80 -3.80 -16.66 2.66
CA ASN A 80 -4.27 -17.33 3.86
C ASN A 80 -3.26 -17.22 5.01
N ILE A 81 -2.65 -16.05 5.17
CA ILE A 81 -1.77 -15.74 6.29
C ILE A 81 -2.55 -14.85 7.24
N ASP A 82 -2.99 -15.39 8.37
CA ASP A 82 -3.69 -14.60 9.37
C ASP A 82 -2.70 -13.72 10.15
N PRO A 83 -2.84 -12.39 10.08
CA PRO A 83 -2.00 -11.52 10.88
C PRO A 83 -2.37 -11.71 12.35
N VAL A 84 -1.40 -12.07 13.18
CA VAL A 84 -1.59 -12.04 14.63
C VAL A 84 -1.65 -10.57 15.06
N ILE A 85 -2.86 -10.08 15.27
CA ILE A 85 -3.13 -8.76 15.85
C ILE A 85 -3.26 -8.96 17.37
N PRO A 86 -2.36 -8.38 18.19
CA PRO A 86 -2.48 -8.48 19.63
C PRO A 86 -3.76 -7.79 20.12
N ASP A 87 -4.47 -8.38 21.09
CA ASP A 87 -5.70 -7.81 21.67
C ASP A 87 -5.49 -6.38 22.18
N SER A 88 -4.35 -6.10 22.81
CA SER A 88 -3.99 -4.73 23.26
C SER A 88 -3.93 -3.67 22.15
N LEU A 89 -3.76 -4.09 20.89
CA LEU A 89 -3.78 -3.20 19.74
C LEU A 89 -5.21 -2.99 19.25
N VAL A 90 -6.06 -4.02 19.34
CA VAL A 90 -7.50 -3.93 19.09
C VAL A 90 -8.14 -2.98 20.10
N ASP A 91 -7.83 -3.12 21.39
CA ASP A 91 -8.34 -2.24 22.45
C ASP A 91 -7.98 -0.78 22.17
N LYS A 92 -6.73 -0.49 21.80
CA LYS A 92 -6.31 0.87 21.40
C LYS A 92 -7.03 1.38 20.16
N MET A 93 -7.33 0.52 19.19
CA MET A 93 -8.10 0.93 18.01
C MET A 93 -9.54 1.27 18.39
N ILE A 94 -10.15 0.51 19.30
CA ILE A 94 -11.48 0.80 19.85
C ILE A 94 -11.47 2.14 20.60
N GLU A 95 -10.52 2.34 21.51
CA GLU A 95 -10.35 3.61 22.25
C GLU A 95 -10.20 4.80 21.30
N ASN A 96 -9.41 4.66 20.23
CA ASN A 96 -9.24 5.72 19.24
C ASN A 96 -10.53 6.02 18.49
N VAL A 97 -11.33 5.01 18.15
CA VAL A 97 -12.63 5.21 17.49
C VAL A 97 -13.63 5.85 18.45
N GLU A 98 -13.65 5.44 19.71
CA GLU A 98 -14.50 6.04 20.75
C GLU A 98 -14.15 7.51 21.01
N ALA A 99 -12.90 7.89 20.81
CA ALA A 99 -12.42 9.27 20.94
C ALA A 99 -12.76 10.17 19.73
N LEU A 100 -13.20 9.61 18.60
CA LEU A 100 -13.54 10.40 17.42
C LEU A 100 -14.79 11.23 17.67
N THR A 101 -14.73 12.50 17.26
CA THR A 101 -15.88 13.40 17.27
C THR A 101 -16.81 13.11 16.08
N PHE A 102 -18.05 13.60 16.17
CA PHE A 102 -19.03 13.42 15.09
C PHE A 102 -18.54 14.03 13.77
N GLU A 103 -17.90 15.19 13.85
CA GLU A 103 -17.36 15.94 12.72
C GLU A 103 -16.23 15.17 12.02
N GLU A 104 -15.42 14.42 12.77
CA GLU A 104 -14.37 13.55 12.24
C GLU A 104 -14.91 12.27 11.62
N MET A 105 -15.96 11.68 12.21
CA MET A 105 -16.61 10.48 11.66
C MET A 105 -17.42 10.80 10.39
N PHE A 106 -18.02 11.98 10.31
CA PHE A 106 -18.95 12.37 9.25
C PHE A 106 -18.63 13.76 8.67
N PRO A 107 -17.49 13.91 7.98
CA PRO A 107 -17.09 15.20 7.43
C PRO A 107 -18.13 15.70 6.41
N GLY A 108 -18.62 16.92 6.64
CA GLY A 108 -19.57 17.60 5.75
C GLY A 108 -21.03 17.14 5.85
N LYS A 109 -21.40 16.33 6.85
CA LYS A 109 -22.79 15.93 7.11
C LYS A 109 -23.29 16.48 8.44
N SER A 110 -24.57 16.81 8.52
CA SER A 110 -25.22 17.18 9.77
C SER A 110 -25.80 15.96 10.50
N LYS A 111 -25.87 16.03 11.84
CA LYS A 111 -26.54 15.02 12.67
C LYS A 111 -27.99 14.77 12.24
N VAL A 112 -28.68 15.82 11.81
CA VAL A 112 -30.09 15.77 11.40
C VAL A 112 -30.28 14.96 10.12
N GLU A 113 -29.36 15.07 9.14
CA GLU A 113 -29.42 14.29 7.90
C GLU A 113 -29.21 12.80 8.16
N LEU A 114 -28.27 12.43 9.03
CA LEU A 114 -28.04 11.03 9.40
C LEU A 114 -29.20 10.46 10.23
N GLN A 115 -29.78 11.24 11.15
CA GLN A 115 -30.97 10.81 11.90
C GLN A 115 -32.17 10.54 10.99
N LYS A 116 -32.34 11.33 9.93
CA LYS A 116 -33.37 11.08 8.92
C LYS A 116 -33.11 9.75 8.21
N LEU A 117 -31.87 9.48 7.78
CA LEU A 117 -31.48 8.23 7.12
C LEU A 117 -31.76 6.98 7.95
N VAL A 118 -31.44 7.01 9.25
CA VAL A 118 -31.72 5.89 10.17
C VAL A 118 -33.22 5.65 10.28
N ARG A 119 -34.01 6.72 10.51
CA ARG A 119 -35.46 6.61 10.67
C ARG A 119 -36.20 6.25 9.38
N SER A 120 -35.67 6.61 8.21
CA SER A 120 -36.26 6.24 6.92
C SER A 120 -36.01 4.77 6.53
N ASN A 121 -35.09 4.07 7.19
CA ASN A 121 -34.87 2.64 7.00
C ASN A 121 -35.64 1.76 8.01
N GLU A 122 -36.42 2.36 8.92
CA GLU A 122 -37.27 1.67 9.91
C GLU A 122 -38.75 1.58 9.48
N GLY A 123 -39.09 1.91 8.23
CA GLY A 123 -40.44 1.78 7.65
C GLY A 123 -40.49 0.75 6.54
#